data_AF-Q2RXJ8-F1
#
_entry.id   AF-Q2RXJ8-F1
#
_cell.length_a   1.000
_cell.length_b   1.000
_cell.length_c   1.000
_cell.angle_alpha   90.00
_cell.angle_beta   90.00
_cell.angle_gamma   90.00
#
_symmetry.space_group_name_H-M   'P 1'
#
loop_
_entity.id
_entity.type
_entity.pdbx_description
1 polymer ?
#
loop_
_entity_poly.entity_id
_entity_poly.type
_entity_poly.pdbx_seq_one_letter_code
_entity_poly.pdbx_strand_id
1 'polypeptide(L)'
;MTTIETFDKALGFALALAAVGGEREKIKKEHYAYSRDARDGFDRVADSRFFPFLWARFAMRDQGPEALLAIEMNFAKELFSAAEGFFKAALPTIPCAGIFRPRAEARARSAFTGRIRRDYPDLFQPHHKDANDAA
;
A
#
# COMPACT_ATOMS: atom_id res chain seq x y z
N MET A 1 4.21 8.38 11.59
CA MET A 1 4.59 7.35 10.59
C MET A 1 4.40 7.99 9.23
N THR A 2 5.39 7.93 8.35
CA THR A 2 5.28 8.57 7.02
C THR A 2 4.38 7.75 6.10
N THR A 3 3.89 8.37 5.02
CA THR A 3 3.09 7.68 3.99
C THR A 3 3.80 6.43 3.46
N ILE A 4 5.08 6.55 3.11
CA ILE A 4 5.92 5.44 2.62
C ILE A 4 5.97 4.30 3.65
N GLU A 5 6.28 4.62 4.92
CA GLU A 5 6.35 3.62 5.99
C GLU A 5 5.02 2.87 6.18
N THR A 6 3.89 3.55 6.01
CA THR A 6 2.56 2.94 6.13
C THR A 6 2.34 1.87 5.06
N PHE A 7 2.64 2.18 3.81
CA PHE A 7 2.51 1.24 2.70
C PHE A 7 3.53 0.09 2.81
N ASP A 8 4.79 0.39 3.13
CA ASP A 8 5.83 -0.63 3.32
C ASP A 8 5.47 -1.63 4.43
N LYS A 9 5.03 -1.13 5.61
CA LYS A 9 4.61 -2.02 6.70
C LYS A 9 3.33 -2.79 6.38
N ALA A 10 2.41 -2.22 5.60
CA ALA A 10 1.22 -2.94 5.14
C ALA A 10 1.59 -4.09 4.19
N LEU A 11 2.46 -3.81 3.22
CA LEU A 11 3.00 -4.79 2.27
C LEU A 11 3.71 -5.94 2.99
N GLY A 12 4.68 -5.60 3.86
CA GLY A 12 5.45 -6.60 4.60
C GLY A 12 4.60 -7.48 5.49
N PHE A 13 3.68 -6.88 6.24
CA PHE A 13 2.78 -7.63 7.13
C PHE A 13 1.85 -8.57 6.36
N ALA A 14 1.25 -8.11 5.26
CA ALA A 14 0.32 -8.91 4.48
C ALA A 14 0.99 -10.13 3.83
N LEU A 15 2.22 -9.98 3.31
CA LEU A 15 2.98 -11.09 2.74
C LEU A 15 3.46 -12.08 3.81
N ALA A 16 3.91 -11.59 4.98
CA ALA A 16 4.24 -12.45 6.11
C ALA A 16 3.02 -13.24 6.61
N LEU A 17 1.83 -12.62 6.62
CA LEU A 17 0.57 -13.28 6.98
C LEU A 17 0.20 -14.38 5.99
N ALA A 18 0.43 -14.17 4.68
CA ALA A 18 0.22 -15.20 3.67
C ALA A 18 1.14 -16.43 3.90
N ALA A 19 2.40 -16.20 4.28
CA ALA A 19 3.39 -17.25 4.50
C ALA A 19 3.02 -18.22 5.65
N VAL A 20 2.27 -17.74 6.62
CA VAL A 20 1.78 -18.54 7.76
C VAL A 20 0.34 -19.01 7.60
N GLY A 21 -0.16 -19.07 6.36
CA GLY A 21 -1.49 -19.58 6.08
C GLY A 21 -2.64 -18.67 6.53
N GLY A 22 -2.37 -17.38 6.78
CA GLY A 22 -3.35 -16.42 7.27
C GLY A 22 -3.54 -16.40 8.79
N GLU A 23 -2.60 -16.93 9.56
CA GLU A 23 -2.68 -17.01 11.02
C GLU A 23 -1.76 -15.99 11.69
N ARG A 24 -2.32 -14.85 12.10
CA ARG A 24 -1.56 -13.72 12.65
C ARG A 24 -0.64 -14.10 13.82
N GLU A 25 -1.11 -14.96 14.73
CA GLU A 25 -0.34 -15.38 15.92
C GLU A 25 0.88 -16.24 15.59
N LYS A 26 0.94 -16.80 14.38
CA LYS A 26 2.09 -17.56 13.90
C LYS A 26 3.16 -16.68 13.26
N ILE A 27 2.92 -15.38 13.08
CA ILE A 27 3.88 -14.49 12.44
C ILE A 27 5.12 -14.31 13.34
N LYS A 28 6.29 -14.65 12.79
CA LYS A 28 7.61 -14.43 13.40
C LYS A 28 8.48 -13.55 12.49
N LYS A 29 9.59 -13.06 13.03
CA LYS A 29 10.54 -12.20 12.30
C LYS A 29 11.03 -12.85 11.00
N GLU A 30 11.26 -14.15 11.00
CA GLU A 30 11.73 -14.90 9.84
C GLU A 30 10.76 -14.88 8.65
N HIS A 31 9.45 -14.78 8.88
CA HIS A 31 8.46 -14.76 7.79
C HIS A 31 8.46 -13.46 7.00
N TYR A 32 9.01 -12.38 7.56
CA TYR A 32 9.23 -11.14 6.81
C TYR A 32 10.31 -11.29 5.73
N ALA A 33 11.16 -12.33 5.79
CA ALA A 33 12.12 -12.60 4.72
C ALA A 33 11.42 -12.81 3.36
N TYR A 34 10.23 -13.42 3.35
CA TYR A 34 9.43 -13.63 2.13
C TYR A 34 8.86 -12.34 1.53
N SER A 35 8.88 -11.24 2.29
CA SER A 35 8.41 -9.94 1.81
C SER A 35 9.52 -9.06 1.25
N ARG A 36 10.79 -9.45 1.39
CA ARG A 36 11.94 -8.58 1.12
C ARG A 36 11.94 -8.04 -0.30
N ASP A 37 11.88 -8.92 -1.30
CA ASP A 37 11.98 -8.51 -2.71
C ASP A 37 10.85 -7.54 -3.10
N ALA A 38 9.63 -7.77 -2.59
CA ALA A 38 8.50 -6.89 -2.83
C ALA A 38 8.68 -5.51 -2.16
N ARG A 39 9.21 -5.50 -0.93
CA ARG A 39 9.49 -4.27 -0.18
C ARG A 39 10.64 -3.48 -0.79
N ASP A 40 11.73 -4.14 -1.18
CA ASP A 40 12.85 -3.52 -1.87
C ASP A 40 12.42 -2.93 -3.23
N GLY A 41 11.53 -3.62 -3.95
CA GLY A 41 10.92 -3.10 -5.16
C GLY A 41 10.06 -1.86 -4.91
N PHE A 42 9.22 -1.90 -3.88
CA PHE A 42 8.42 -0.76 -3.46
C PHE A 42 9.27 0.43 -3.02
N ASP A 43 10.32 0.19 -2.24
CA ASP A 43 11.24 1.21 -1.72
C ASP A 43 11.91 2.00 -2.85
N ARG A 44 12.41 1.31 -3.88
CA ARG A 44 12.97 1.96 -5.09
C ARG A 44 11.95 2.85 -5.80
N VAL A 45 10.69 2.42 -5.88
CA VAL A 45 9.63 3.24 -6.47
C VAL A 45 9.33 4.43 -5.57
N ALA A 46 9.22 4.23 -4.26
CA ALA A 46 8.99 5.31 -3.30
C ALA A 46 10.08 6.38 -3.39
N ASP A 47 11.35 5.98 -3.44
CA ASP A 47 12.50 6.89 -3.62
C ASP A 47 12.38 7.72 -4.90
N SER A 48 12.04 7.07 -6.02
CA SER A 48 11.86 7.76 -7.30
C SER A 48 10.73 8.80 -7.29
N ARG A 49 9.73 8.62 -6.42
CA ARG A 49 8.55 9.50 -6.29
C ARG A 49 8.69 10.54 -5.20
N PHE A 50 9.55 10.32 -4.22
CA PHE A 50 9.71 11.19 -3.06
C PHE A 50 10.16 12.60 -3.43
N PHE A 51 11.20 12.75 -4.26
CA PHE A 51 11.70 14.07 -4.64
C PHE A 51 10.72 14.86 -5.52
N PRO A 52 10.09 14.28 -6.57
CA PRO A 52 9.02 14.95 -7.30
C PRO A 52 7.89 15.44 -6.38
N PHE A 53 7.45 14.62 -5.43
CA PHE A 53 6.46 15.00 -4.43
C PHE A 53 6.93 16.17 -3.56
N LEU A 54 8.17 16.12 -3.08
CA LEU A 54 8.74 17.19 -2.25
C LEU A 54 8.75 18.54 -2.99
N TRP A 55 9.12 18.54 -4.27
CA TRP A 55 9.09 19.74 -5.09
C TRP A 55 7.69 20.25 -5.36
N ALA A 56 6.74 19.35 -5.67
CA ALA A 56 5.35 19.72 -5.88
C ALA A 56 4.73 20.32 -4.59
N ARG A 57 5.01 19.71 -3.43
CA ARG A 57 4.58 20.23 -2.13
C ARG A 57 5.15 21.62 -1.86
N PHE A 58 6.43 21.85 -2.17
CA PHE A 58 7.07 23.15 -2.00
C PHE A 58 6.42 24.22 -2.89
N ALA A 59 6.14 23.91 -4.16
CA ALA A 59 5.50 24.84 -5.09
C ALA A 59 4.06 25.23 -4.68
N MET A 60 3.38 24.35 -3.96
CA MET A 60 2.00 24.57 -3.50
C MET A 60 1.90 25.19 -2.10
N ARG A 61 3.02 25.46 -1.43
CA ARG A 61 3.05 25.93 -0.03
C ARG A 61 2.21 27.20 0.20
N ASP A 62 2.24 28.11 -0.76
CA ASP A 62 1.61 29.42 -0.62
C ASP A 62 0.17 29.43 -1.18
N GLN A 63 -0.32 28.29 -1.71
CA GLN A 63 -1.67 28.14 -2.29
C GLN A 63 -2.72 27.66 -1.28
N GLY A 64 -2.36 27.52 0.00
CA GLY A 64 -3.26 27.15 1.08
C GLY A 64 -3.33 25.64 1.38
N PRO A 65 -4.05 25.26 2.45
CA PRO A 65 -4.05 23.89 2.97
C PRO A 65 -4.69 22.87 2.03
N GLU A 66 -5.69 23.26 1.24
CA GLU A 66 -6.38 22.37 0.30
C GLU A 66 -5.46 21.90 -0.83
N ALA A 67 -4.65 22.80 -1.39
CA ALA A 67 -3.65 22.46 -2.41
C ALA A 67 -2.60 21.48 -1.87
N LEU A 68 -2.17 21.65 -0.62
CA LEU A 68 -1.23 20.73 0.03
C LEU A 68 -1.85 19.35 0.25
N LEU A 69 -3.11 19.27 0.70
CA LEU A 69 -3.83 18.01 0.87
C LEU A 69 -3.99 17.27 -0.47
N ALA A 70 -4.28 17.99 -1.56
CA ALA A 70 -4.37 17.40 -2.89
C ALA A 70 -3.05 16.76 -3.33
N ILE A 71 -1.91 17.43 -3.09
CA ILE A 71 -0.57 16.88 -3.38
C ILE A 71 -0.25 15.66 -2.51
N GLU A 72 -0.56 15.71 -1.21
CA GLU A 72 -0.38 14.57 -0.30
C GLU A 72 -1.23 13.37 -0.72
N MET A 73 -2.48 13.61 -1.11
CA MET A 73 -3.39 12.57 -1.57
C MET A 73 -2.92 11.96 -2.91
N ASN A 74 -2.43 12.78 -3.85
CA ASN A 74 -1.88 12.26 -5.10
C ASN A 74 -0.67 11.36 -4.83
N PHE A 75 0.23 11.78 -3.94
CA PHE A 75 1.37 10.97 -3.54
C PHE A 75 0.94 9.65 -2.88
N ALA A 76 -0.06 9.68 -2.00
CA ALA A 76 -0.61 8.47 -1.40
C ALA A 76 -1.25 7.52 -2.44
N LYS A 77 -1.94 8.05 -3.46
CA LYS A 77 -2.49 7.26 -4.57
C LYS A 77 -1.39 6.57 -5.38
N GLU A 78 -0.33 7.30 -5.73
CA GLU A 78 0.81 6.73 -6.48
C GLU A 78 1.50 5.61 -5.69
N LEU A 79 1.78 5.85 -4.40
CA LEU A 79 2.38 4.84 -3.53
C LEU A 79 1.47 3.63 -3.32
N PHE A 80 0.16 3.85 -3.16
CA PHE A 80 -0.79 2.75 -3.04
C PHE A 80 -0.80 1.87 -4.29
N SER A 81 -0.88 2.48 -5.48
CA SER A 81 -0.85 1.75 -6.74
C SER A 81 0.42 0.91 -6.88
N ALA A 82 1.57 1.48 -6.55
CA ALA A 82 2.85 0.76 -6.56
C ALA A 82 2.86 -0.41 -5.56
N ALA A 83 2.51 -0.16 -4.30
CA ALA A 83 2.47 -1.18 -3.26
C ALA A 83 1.49 -2.31 -3.60
N GLU A 84 0.33 -1.98 -4.15
CA GLU A 84 -0.67 -2.96 -4.59
C GLU A 84 -0.14 -3.82 -5.74
N GLY A 85 0.59 -3.22 -6.69
CA GLY A 85 1.25 -3.94 -7.78
C GLY A 85 2.26 -4.98 -7.26
N PHE A 86 3.17 -4.57 -6.36
CA PHE A 86 4.14 -5.48 -5.75
C PHE A 86 3.46 -6.56 -4.90
N PHE A 87 2.43 -6.20 -4.14
CA PHE A 87 1.65 -7.15 -3.36
C PHE A 87 1.00 -8.22 -4.25
N LYS A 88 0.30 -7.81 -5.32
CA LYS A 88 -0.37 -8.73 -6.26
C LYS A 88 0.63 -9.66 -6.96
N ALA A 89 1.80 -9.14 -7.32
CA ALA A 89 2.86 -9.92 -7.96
C ALA A 89 3.51 -10.93 -7.01
N ALA A 90 3.76 -10.54 -5.75
CA ALA A 90 4.43 -11.39 -4.77
C ALA A 90 3.50 -12.44 -4.15
N LEU A 91 2.22 -12.12 -3.93
CA LEU A 91 1.28 -12.99 -3.23
C LEU A 91 1.26 -14.46 -3.70
N PRO A 92 1.18 -14.79 -5.01
CA PRO A 92 1.13 -16.18 -5.47
C PRO A 92 2.44 -16.96 -5.26
N THR A 93 3.58 -16.27 -5.10
CA THR A 93 4.91 -16.87 -4.94
C THR A 93 5.24 -17.18 -3.48
N ILE A 94 4.47 -16.64 -2.52
CA ILE A 94 4.68 -16.86 -1.10
C ILE A 94 4.48 -18.34 -0.74
N PRO A 95 5.41 -18.97 -0.01
CA PRO A 95 5.27 -20.35 0.41
C PRO A 95 4.09 -20.50 1.38
N CYS A 96 3.12 -21.32 1.00
CA CYS A 96 1.96 -21.65 1.81
C CYS A 96 1.42 -23.02 1.38
N ALA A 97 1.09 -23.88 2.35
CA ALA A 97 0.50 -25.18 2.06
C ALA A 97 -0.80 -25.01 1.28
N GLY A 98 -0.99 -25.80 0.22
CA GLY A 98 -2.09 -25.62 -0.74
C GLY A 98 -3.48 -25.56 -0.08
N ILE A 99 -3.72 -26.38 0.93
CA ILE A 99 -4.98 -26.41 1.70
C ILE A 99 -5.31 -25.09 2.40
N PHE A 100 -4.31 -24.28 2.74
CA PHE A 100 -4.50 -22.99 3.40
C PHE A 100 -4.43 -21.81 2.44
N ARG A 101 -3.99 -22.01 1.19
CA ARG A 101 -3.72 -20.92 0.23
C ARG A 101 -4.92 -20.00 0.01
N PRO A 102 -6.16 -20.48 -0.26
CA PRO A 102 -7.30 -19.58 -0.45
C PRO A 102 -7.56 -18.66 0.76
N ARG A 103 -7.49 -19.24 1.97
CA ARG A 103 -7.65 -18.48 3.23
C ARG A 103 -6.50 -17.51 3.45
N ALA A 104 -5.27 -17.95 3.19
CA ALA A 104 -4.06 -17.15 3.37
C ALA A 104 -4.10 -15.90 2.48
N GLU A 105 -4.43 -16.07 1.20
CA GLU A 105 -4.53 -14.96 0.24
C GLU A 105 -5.67 -14.00 0.60
N ALA A 106 -6.86 -14.53 0.95
CA ALA A 106 -7.99 -13.69 1.34
C ALA A 106 -7.66 -12.82 2.57
N ARG A 107 -7.03 -13.42 3.59
CA ARG A 107 -6.61 -12.70 4.80
C ARG A 107 -5.48 -11.73 4.54
N ALA A 108 -4.52 -12.08 3.68
CA ALA A 108 -3.45 -11.16 3.28
C ALA A 108 -4.00 -9.94 2.54
N ARG A 109 -4.92 -10.13 1.58
CA ARG A 109 -5.61 -9.03 0.87
C ARG A 109 -6.37 -8.12 1.83
N SER A 110 -7.11 -8.72 2.77
CA SER A 110 -7.84 -7.98 3.80
C SER A 110 -6.90 -7.22 4.73
N ALA A 111 -5.78 -7.81 5.15
CA ALA A 111 -4.78 -7.15 5.99
C ALA A 111 -4.08 -5.99 5.28
N PHE A 112 -3.70 -6.17 4.01
CA PHE A 112 -3.08 -5.13 3.19
C PHE A 112 -3.99 -3.92 3.06
N THR A 113 -5.21 -4.12 2.57
CA THR A 113 -6.18 -3.05 2.35
C THR A 113 -6.72 -2.46 3.65
N GLY A 114 -6.97 -3.28 4.69
CA GLY A 114 -7.53 -2.83 5.96
C GLY A 114 -6.63 -1.86 6.71
N ARG A 115 -5.30 -2.09 6.69
CA ARG A 115 -4.35 -1.15 7.29
C ARG A 115 -4.32 0.19 6.54
N ILE A 116 -4.29 0.14 5.22
CA ILE A 116 -4.22 1.34 4.37
C ILE A 116 -5.53 2.13 4.49
N ARG A 117 -6.69 1.47 4.47
CA ARG A 117 -8.01 2.12 4.58
C ARG A 117 -8.19 2.87 5.89
N ARG A 118 -7.60 2.39 6.99
CA ARG A 118 -7.63 3.09 8.28
C ARG A 118 -6.90 4.43 8.22
N ASP A 119 -5.74 4.46 7.56
CA ASP A 119 -4.87 5.63 7.55
C ASP A 119 -5.15 6.55 6.34
N TYR A 120 -5.73 6.00 5.27
CA TYR A 120 -6.10 6.68 4.02
C TYR A 120 -7.49 6.20 3.52
N PRO A 121 -8.57 6.54 4.23
CA PRO A 121 -9.92 6.10 3.86
C PRO A 121 -10.35 6.59 2.47
N ASP A 122 -9.91 7.78 2.07
CA ASP A 122 -10.28 8.42 0.81
C ASP A 122 -9.76 7.68 -0.43
N LEU A 123 -8.74 6.82 -0.29
CA LEU A 123 -8.27 5.96 -1.38
C LEU A 123 -9.28 4.88 -1.77
N PHE A 124 -10.26 4.59 -0.91
CA PHE A 124 -11.23 3.52 -1.10
C PHE A 124 -12.67 4.02 -1.26
N GLN A 125 -12.88 5.34 -1.23
CA GLN A 125 -14.20 5.89 -1.50
C GLN A 125 -14.51 5.75 -2.99
N PRO A 126 -15.71 5.26 -3.37
CA PRO A 126 -16.13 5.30 -4.76
C PRO A 126 -16.20 6.76 -5.20
N HIS A 127 -15.61 7.08 -6.36
CA HIS A 127 -15.74 8.39 -6.99
C HIS A 127 -17.21 8.64 -7.36
N HIS A 128 -18.02 9.14 -6.41
CA HIS A 128 -19.32 9.72 -6.71
C HIS A 128 -19.11 11.18 -7.10
N LYS A 129 -19.47 11.49 -8.35
CA LYS A 129 -19.42 12.79 -9.06
C LYS A 129 -18.07 13.15 -9.69
N ASP A 130 -17.98 12.95 -11.01
CA ASP A 130 -17.33 13.85 -11.98
C ASP A 130 -17.85 13.59 -13.42
N ALA A 131 -19.11 13.15 -13.57
CA ALA A 131 -19.68 12.74 -14.86
C ALA A 131 -21.01 13.42 -15.21
N ASN A 132 -21.42 14.51 -14.53
CA ASN A 132 -22.72 15.14 -14.81
C ASN A 132 -22.74 16.67 -14.97
N ASP A 133 -21.59 17.35 -15.02
CA ASP A 133 -21.54 18.81 -15.29
C ASP A 133 -20.86 19.12 -16.64
N ALA A 134 -21.16 18.31 -17.65
CA ALA A 134 -20.85 18.60 -19.05
C ALA A 134 -22.03 18.17 -19.94
N ALA A 135 -23.17 18.84 -19.78
CA ALA A 135 -24.29 18.83 -20.72
C ALA A 135 -25.01 20.18 -20.68
#